data_AF-A0A7Y4MTC9-F1
#
_entry.id   AF-A0A7Y4MTC9-F1
#
_cell.length_a   1.000
_cell.length_b   1.000
_cell.length_c   1.000
_cell.angle_alpha   90.00
_cell.angle_beta   90.00
_cell.angle_gamma   90.00
#
_symmetry.space_group_name_H-M   'P 1'
#
loop_
_entity.id
_entity.type
_entity.pdbx_description
1 polymer ?
#
loop_
_entity_poly.entity_id
_entity_poly.type
_entity_poly.pdbx_seq_one_letter_code
_entity_poly.pdbx_strand_id
1 'polypeptide(L)'
;MEAHVAVLFDSLSRTTPHESASDWHASVFNRGGGGQGMKTMLLGLLVAAAGGAPPPAYVMGSSVNLRKEAGKTAEVLQKLPIGTECRTLESLEGGWARVRCGEAEGFVVGAFLGPEKPSVEKLAAEAKDPKRTLLQREESALRAATLAPEDAGLQKELATLFFERNLEAVARLKKPSLRRPFEFDCTVNDPARCLRGTSALFVDGVKVRAETKKNLFVIAFGAAETLTVYRGRFRFDNKHFERTQEVHVQGEVLEEVTSAITHSLDRALFSETAMPSKNELWPAFGRYVLSEAAAQGVAEISSEWALLSLESEDGVPRVRWNACLKRPYKLLLRRDIHGRVLVVIEGPGGGLERYWVTAASKSENGLDLTIEDFYGRHARQERFKLPEPGADIAFLGKAAYTYAFSKYPDTGGECLEGGP
;
A
#
# COMPACT_ATOMS: atom_id res chain seq x y z
N MET A 1 -9.65 -39.09 -22.46
CA MET A 1 -9.95 -39.88 -21.24
C MET A 1 -9.22 -39.18 -20.11
N GLU A 2 -9.82 -38.10 -19.62
CA GLU A 2 -10.63 -38.07 -18.37
C GLU A 2 -9.70 -37.91 -17.15
N ALA A 3 -9.60 -36.71 -16.56
CA ALA A 3 -10.49 -36.15 -15.51
C ALA A 3 -10.03 -36.60 -14.09
N HIS A 4 -9.98 -35.84 -13.00
CA HIS A 4 -10.31 -34.46 -12.57
C HIS A 4 -9.48 -34.20 -11.26
N VAL A 5 -9.17 -32.99 -10.76
CA VAL A 5 -9.93 -32.10 -9.82
C VAL A 5 -8.85 -31.20 -9.15
N ALA A 6 -8.95 -29.90 -8.83
CA ALA A 6 -9.83 -28.78 -9.19
C ALA A 6 -9.13 -27.46 -8.79
N VAL A 7 -8.98 -26.55 -9.75
CA VAL A 7 -8.74 -25.11 -9.53
C VAL A 7 -9.92 -24.40 -10.17
N LEU A 8 -10.80 -23.82 -9.35
CA LEU A 8 -11.99 -23.10 -9.80
C LEU A 8 -11.65 -21.61 -9.97
N PHE A 9 -11.52 -21.22 -11.26
CA PHE A 9 -11.93 -20.00 -11.99
C PHE A 9 -11.88 -18.63 -11.26
N ASP A 10 -11.40 -17.52 -11.84
CA ASP A 10 -11.58 -16.95 -13.20
C ASP A 10 -10.50 -15.83 -13.32
N SER A 11 -9.44 -15.86 -14.16
CA SER A 11 -9.38 -15.76 -15.63
C SER A 11 -10.15 -14.52 -16.12
N LEU A 12 -9.58 -13.49 -16.75
CA LEU A 12 -8.61 -13.34 -17.86
C LEU A 12 -7.97 -11.94 -17.69
N SER A 13 -6.68 -11.63 -17.88
CA SER A 13 -5.65 -12.14 -18.78
C SER A 13 -4.27 -12.02 -18.13
N ARG A 14 -3.42 -13.06 -18.26
CA ARG A 14 -1.97 -12.89 -18.10
C ARG A 14 -1.38 -12.53 -19.47
N THR A 15 -0.65 -11.43 -19.54
CA THR A 15 0.79 -11.36 -19.88
C THR A 15 1.14 -9.93 -20.31
N THR A 16 1.65 -9.12 -19.38
CA THR A 16 2.77 -8.16 -19.51
C THR A 16 2.78 -7.24 -18.28
N PRO A 17 3.95 -6.87 -17.73
CA PRO A 17 4.06 -5.96 -16.59
C PRO A 17 3.90 -4.51 -17.06
N HIS A 18 2.69 -4.09 -17.44
CA HIS A 18 2.31 -2.67 -17.57
C HIS A 18 0.80 -2.51 -17.81
N GLU A 19 -0.06 -3.03 -16.93
CA GLU A 19 -1.51 -2.79 -17.03
C GLU A 19 -1.85 -1.42 -16.40
N SER A 20 -2.09 -0.42 -17.24
CA SER A 20 -2.51 0.91 -16.79
C SER A 20 -3.94 0.88 -16.25
N ALA A 21 -4.27 1.81 -15.34
CA ALA A 21 -5.57 1.90 -14.64
C ALA A 21 -6.81 1.94 -15.56
N SER A 22 -6.67 2.15 -16.88
CA SER A 22 -7.78 2.07 -17.83
C SER A 22 -8.35 0.65 -18.00
N ASP A 23 -7.57 -0.40 -17.78
CA ASP A 23 -8.01 -1.78 -18.03
C ASP A 23 -8.85 -2.37 -16.89
N TRP A 24 -8.72 -1.86 -15.66
CA TRP A 24 -9.56 -2.24 -14.52
C TRP A 24 -11.05 -1.94 -14.77
N HIS A 25 -11.35 -0.81 -15.42
CA HIS A 25 -12.73 -0.43 -15.76
C HIS A 25 -13.30 -1.19 -16.97
N ALA A 26 -12.46 -1.81 -17.81
CA ALA A 26 -12.90 -2.56 -18.99
C ALA A 26 -13.58 -3.89 -18.63
N SER A 27 -13.13 -4.54 -17.54
CA SER A 27 -13.63 -5.83 -17.08
C SER A 27 -15.10 -5.79 -16.61
N VAL A 28 -15.50 -4.70 -15.94
CA VAL A 28 -16.81 -4.58 -15.28
C VAL A 28 -17.88 -4.06 -16.24
N PHE A 29 -17.53 -3.14 -17.16
CA PHE A 29 -18.48 -2.63 -18.16
C PHE A 29 -19.05 -3.77 -19.05
N ASN A 30 -18.26 -4.82 -19.23
CA ASN A 30 -18.64 -5.99 -20.02
C ASN A 30 -19.65 -6.92 -19.30
N ARG A 31 -19.79 -6.85 -17.96
CA ARG A 31 -20.68 -7.74 -17.19
C ARG A 31 -22.09 -7.19 -16.95
N GLY A 32 -22.36 -5.92 -17.23
CA GLY A 32 -23.68 -5.31 -16.95
C GLY A 32 -24.30 -4.46 -18.07
N GLY A 33 -23.50 -3.92 -19.01
CA GLY A 33 -24.01 -2.95 -20.01
C GLY A 33 -23.48 -3.11 -21.44
N GLY A 34 -22.37 -3.83 -21.65
CA GLY A 34 -21.71 -3.95 -22.97
C GLY A 34 -22.59 -4.53 -24.08
N GLY A 35 -23.43 -5.52 -23.77
CA GLY A 35 -24.32 -6.15 -24.77
C GLY A 35 -25.45 -5.23 -25.27
N GLN A 36 -25.85 -4.24 -24.48
CA GLN A 36 -26.92 -3.31 -24.84
C GLN A 36 -26.38 -2.11 -25.63
N GLY A 37 -25.20 -1.60 -25.26
CA GLY A 37 -24.50 -0.52 -25.98
C GLY A 37 -24.07 -0.92 -27.39
N MET A 38 -23.57 -2.16 -27.58
CA MET A 38 -23.16 -2.64 -28.90
C MET A 38 -24.36 -2.91 -29.82
N LYS A 39 -25.49 -3.38 -29.26
CA LYS A 39 -26.75 -3.55 -30.00
C LYS A 39 -27.34 -2.21 -30.47
N THR A 40 -27.33 -1.18 -29.63
CA THR A 40 -27.81 0.15 -30.03
C THR A 40 -26.89 0.83 -31.03
N MET A 41 -25.58 0.57 -30.98
CA MET A 41 -24.63 1.04 -31.99
C MET A 41 -24.82 0.39 -33.36
N LEU A 42 -25.00 -0.94 -33.41
CA LEU A 42 -25.34 -1.62 -34.66
C LEU A 42 -26.64 -1.08 -35.26
N LEU A 43 -27.63 -0.76 -34.42
CA LEU A 43 -28.89 -0.16 -34.87
C LEU A 43 -28.68 1.26 -35.44
N GLY A 44 -27.78 2.06 -34.85
CA GLY A 44 -27.43 3.40 -35.34
C GLY A 44 -26.66 3.41 -36.66
N LEU A 45 -25.81 2.40 -36.90
CA LEU A 45 -25.08 2.21 -38.16
C LEU A 45 -26.01 1.85 -39.33
N LEU A 46 -27.08 1.08 -39.07
CA LEU A 46 -28.12 0.79 -40.06
C LEU A 46 -28.89 2.05 -40.50
N VAL A 47 -29.04 3.05 -39.61
CA VAL A 47 -29.64 4.35 -39.94
C VAL A 47 -28.71 5.21 -40.81
N ALA A 48 -27.39 5.12 -40.61
CA ALA A 48 -26.41 5.82 -41.45
C ALA A 48 -26.38 5.27 -42.90
N ALA A 49 -26.58 3.95 -43.07
CA ALA A 49 -26.74 3.33 -44.38
C ALA A 49 -27.98 3.81 -45.16
N ALA A 50 -28.94 4.46 -44.48
CA ALA A 50 -30.12 5.10 -45.07
C ALA A 50 -29.95 6.61 -45.36
N GLY A 51 -28.72 7.14 -45.30
CA GLY A 51 -28.40 8.54 -45.65
C GLY A 51 -28.53 9.55 -44.51
N GLY A 52 -28.79 9.11 -43.28
CA GLY A 52 -28.74 9.95 -42.08
C GLY A 52 -27.32 10.10 -41.52
N ALA A 53 -27.03 11.20 -40.83
CA ALA A 53 -25.79 11.29 -40.05
C ALA A 53 -25.82 10.23 -38.91
N PRO A 54 -24.72 9.51 -38.66
CA PRO A 54 -24.68 8.54 -37.57
C PRO A 54 -24.98 9.21 -36.22
N PRO A 55 -25.77 8.57 -35.34
CA PRO A 55 -26.16 9.15 -34.07
C PRO A 55 -24.92 9.41 -33.18
N PRO A 56 -24.97 10.43 -32.31
CA PRO A 56 -23.88 10.69 -31.38
C PRO A 56 -23.70 9.53 -30.40
N ALA A 57 -22.45 9.27 -30.05
CA ALA A 57 -22.03 8.34 -29.02
C ALA A 57 -21.14 9.08 -28.03
N TYR A 58 -21.35 8.86 -26.74
CA TYR A 58 -20.64 9.55 -25.66
C TYR A 58 -19.71 8.58 -24.94
N VAL A 59 -18.54 9.06 -24.55
CA VAL A 59 -17.63 8.30 -23.69
C VAL A 59 -18.28 8.09 -22.32
N MET A 60 -18.44 6.83 -21.93
CA MET A 60 -19.11 6.43 -20.69
C MET A 60 -18.11 6.12 -19.58
N GLY A 61 -16.94 5.56 -19.87
CA GLY A 61 -15.87 5.38 -18.87
C GLY A 61 -15.33 6.72 -18.37
N SER A 62 -14.61 6.74 -17.24
CA SER A 62 -13.95 7.97 -16.73
C SER A 62 -13.02 8.60 -17.79
N SER A 63 -12.40 7.75 -18.61
CA SER A 63 -11.75 8.12 -19.87
C SER A 63 -11.59 6.89 -20.78
N VAL A 64 -11.34 7.10 -22.07
CA VAL A 64 -11.00 6.03 -23.03
C VAL A 64 -9.85 6.49 -23.94
N ASN A 65 -8.97 5.58 -24.33
CA ASN A 65 -7.91 5.88 -25.29
C ASN A 65 -8.44 5.77 -26.73
N LEU A 66 -8.32 6.85 -27.50
CA LEU A 66 -8.45 6.86 -28.95
C LEU A 66 -7.13 6.38 -29.57
N ARG A 67 -7.18 5.29 -30.32
CA ARG A 67 -6.01 4.66 -30.90
C ARG A 67 -5.98 4.77 -32.41
N LYS A 68 -4.79 4.71 -32.99
CA LYS A 68 -4.60 4.79 -34.44
C LYS A 68 -5.20 3.60 -35.19
N GLU A 69 -5.17 2.43 -34.56
CA GLU A 69 -5.69 1.16 -35.10
C GLU A 69 -6.47 0.41 -34.02
N ALA A 70 -7.29 -0.56 -34.43
CA ALA A 70 -7.99 -1.45 -33.53
C ALA A 70 -7.00 -2.43 -32.89
N GLY A 71 -6.66 -2.20 -31.62
CA GLY A 71 -5.75 -3.08 -30.90
C GLY A 71 -5.30 -2.52 -29.56
N LYS A 72 -5.05 -3.40 -28.59
CA LYS A 72 -4.62 -3.01 -27.24
C LYS A 72 -3.22 -2.38 -27.23
N THR A 73 -2.38 -2.74 -28.19
CA THR A 73 -0.99 -2.28 -28.34
C THR A 73 -0.82 -1.16 -29.36
N ALA A 74 -1.90 -0.76 -30.04
CA ALA A 74 -1.85 0.31 -31.05
C ALA A 74 -1.55 1.66 -30.41
N GLU A 75 -0.88 2.55 -31.15
CA GLU A 75 -0.54 3.91 -30.72
C GLU A 75 -1.77 4.65 -30.17
N VAL A 76 -1.62 5.28 -28.99
CA VAL A 76 -2.64 6.14 -28.41
C VAL A 76 -2.50 7.53 -29.01
N LEU A 77 -3.48 7.96 -29.79
CA LEU A 77 -3.54 9.29 -30.38
C LEU A 77 -3.98 10.33 -29.35
N GLN A 78 -5.00 9.98 -28.56
CA GLN A 78 -5.59 10.89 -27.58
C GLN A 78 -6.27 10.10 -26.45
N LYS A 79 -6.32 10.67 -25.25
CA LYS A 79 -7.17 10.20 -24.15
C LYS A 79 -8.44 11.05 -24.08
N LEU A 80 -9.59 10.43 -24.34
CA LEU A 80 -10.89 11.09 -24.37
C LEU A 80 -11.55 11.02 -22.98
N PRO A 81 -11.91 12.15 -22.35
CA PRO A 81 -12.60 12.15 -21.06
C PRO A 81 -14.06 11.69 -21.18
N ILE A 82 -14.63 11.27 -20.04
CA ILE A 82 -16.07 10.99 -19.91
C ILE A 82 -16.94 12.11 -20.51
N GLY A 83 -18.02 11.75 -21.20
CA GLY A 83 -18.95 12.68 -21.82
C GLY A 83 -18.48 13.31 -23.13
N THR A 84 -17.28 12.98 -23.61
CA THR A 84 -16.83 13.37 -24.96
C THR A 84 -17.81 12.82 -25.99
N GLU A 85 -18.35 13.71 -26.82
CA GLU A 85 -19.21 13.35 -27.93
C GLU A 85 -18.37 12.88 -29.12
N CYS A 86 -18.77 11.76 -29.69
CA CYS A 86 -18.16 11.11 -30.83
C CYS A 86 -19.25 10.70 -31.82
N ARG A 87 -18.85 10.43 -33.07
CA ARG A 87 -19.67 9.78 -34.07
C ARG A 87 -19.08 8.43 -34.39
N THR A 88 -19.87 7.37 -34.23
CA THR A 88 -19.45 6.03 -34.64
C THR A 88 -19.50 5.93 -36.16
N LEU A 89 -18.34 5.70 -36.77
CA LEU A 89 -18.19 5.51 -38.22
C LEU A 89 -18.32 4.04 -38.59
N GLU A 90 -17.78 3.15 -37.76
CA GLU A 90 -17.74 1.71 -38.02
C GLU A 90 -17.68 0.94 -36.70
N SER A 91 -18.31 -0.23 -36.64
CA SER A 91 -18.13 -1.20 -35.56
C SER A 91 -17.40 -2.42 -36.12
N LEU A 92 -16.29 -2.78 -35.49
CA LEU A 92 -15.45 -3.91 -35.89
C LEU A 92 -15.73 -5.13 -35.00
N GLU A 93 -15.49 -6.31 -35.58
CA GLU A 93 -15.40 -7.54 -34.81
C GLU A 93 -14.29 -7.43 -33.74
N GLY A 94 -14.51 -8.04 -32.58
CA GLY A 94 -13.60 -7.90 -31.43
C GLY A 94 -13.87 -6.69 -30.53
N GLY A 95 -14.98 -5.96 -30.75
CA GLY A 95 -15.49 -4.94 -29.82
C GLY A 95 -14.85 -3.56 -29.94
N TRP A 96 -14.19 -3.27 -31.07
CA TRP A 96 -13.66 -1.95 -31.40
C TRP A 96 -14.66 -1.15 -32.23
N ALA A 97 -14.65 0.17 -32.08
CA ALA A 97 -15.42 1.10 -32.88
C ALA A 97 -14.48 2.15 -33.47
N ARG A 98 -14.56 2.38 -34.78
CA ARG A 98 -13.96 3.55 -35.42
C ARG A 98 -14.86 4.74 -35.15
N VAL A 99 -14.30 5.80 -34.57
CA VAL A 99 -15.04 6.97 -34.16
C VAL A 99 -14.36 8.24 -34.62
N ARG A 100 -15.16 9.29 -34.82
CA ARG A 100 -14.69 10.67 -34.94
C ARG A 100 -15.19 11.49 -33.77
N CYS A 101 -14.27 12.06 -32.99
CA CYS A 101 -14.57 12.88 -31.81
C CYS A 101 -13.95 14.26 -32.02
N GLY A 102 -14.77 15.25 -32.39
CA GLY A 102 -14.25 16.51 -32.94
C GLY A 102 -13.48 16.28 -34.24
N GLU A 103 -12.25 16.81 -34.32
CA GLU A 103 -11.35 16.65 -35.47
C GLU A 103 -10.55 15.34 -35.44
N ALA A 104 -10.53 14.64 -34.29
CA ALA A 104 -9.75 13.42 -34.13
C ALA A 104 -10.55 12.19 -34.58
N GLU A 105 -9.90 11.31 -35.34
CA GLU A 105 -10.46 10.04 -35.78
C GLU A 105 -9.54 8.88 -35.41
N GLY A 106 -10.13 7.77 -34.98
CA GLY A 106 -9.39 6.57 -34.60
C GLY A 106 -10.31 5.48 -34.06
N PHE A 107 -9.75 4.57 -33.27
CA PHE A 107 -10.43 3.41 -32.72
C PHE A 107 -10.49 3.45 -31.20
N VAL A 108 -11.67 3.17 -30.66
CA VAL A 108 -11.91 3.00 -29.23
C VAL A 108 -12.56 1.65 -28.96
N VAL A 109 -12.45 1.15 -27.73
CA VAL A 109 -13.23 -0.02 -27.32
C VAL A 109 -14.69 0.40 -27.20
N GLY A 110 -15.56 -0.16 -28.05
CA GLY A 110 -16.95 0.26 -28.21
C GLY A 110 -17.79 0.12 -26.94
N ALA A 111 -17.40 -0.79 -26.02
CA ALA A 111 -18.03 -0.92 -24.71
C ALA A 111 -17.95 0.38 -23.88
N PHE A 112 -16.99 1.28 -24.12
CA PHE A 112 -16.92 2.55 -23.41
C PHE A 112 -17.74 3.67 -24.03
N LEU A 113 -18.58 3.36 -25.02
CA LEU A 113 -19.43 4.35 -25.67
C LEU A 113 -20.90 4.06 -25.38
N GLY A 114 -21.71 5.13 -25.27
CA GLY A 114 -23.13 5.03 -25.00
C GLY A 114 -23.93 6.06 -25.79
N PRO A 115 -25.23 5.82 -26.03
CA PRO A 115 -26.07 6.72 -26.83
C PRO A 115 -26.48 7.99 -26.07
N GLU A 116 -26.40 7.96 -24.74
CA GLU A 116 -26.81 9.06 -23.87
C GLU A 116 -25.58 9.73 -23.25
N LYS A 117 -25.57 11.06 -23.23
CA LYS A 117 -24.56 11.82 -22.48
C LYS A 117 -24.67 11.45 -20.99
N PRO A 118 -23.57 11.05 -20.33
CA PRO A 118 -23.61 10.75 -18.91
C PRO A 118 -23.96 12.01 -18.10
N SER A 119 -24.90 11.88 -17.16
CA SER A 119 -25.29 12.96 -16.25
C SER A 119 -24.79 12.71 -14.84
N VAL A 120 -24.42 13.79 -14.15
CA VAL A 120 -23.92 13.74 -12.77
C VAL A 120 -25.01 13.21 -11.84
N GLU A 121 -26.25 13.65 -12.04
CA GLU A 121 -27.40 13.29 -11.21
C GLU A 121 -27.68 11.78 -11.27
N LYS A 122 -27.65 11.20 -12.48
CA LYS A 122 -27.87 9.76 -12.69
C LYS A 122 -26.75 8.96 -12.03
N LEU A 123 -25.49 9.34 -12.27
CA LEU A 123 -24.35 8.63 -11.71
C LEU A 123 -24.28 8.74 -10.18
N ALA A 124 -24.60 9.91 -9.63
CA ALA A 124 -24.70 10.11 -8.18
C ALA A 124 -25.82 9.28 -7.55
N ALA A 125 -26.96 9.15 -8.23
CA ALA A 125 -28.05 8.27 -7.79
C ALA A 125 -27.63 6.79 -7.83
N GLU A 126 -26.95 6.36 -8.89
CA GLU A 126 -26.42 5.00 -9.02
C GLU A 126 -25.36 4.67 -7.95
N ALA A 127 -24.50 5.62 -7.58
CA ALA A 127 -23.52 5.45 -6.52
C ALA A 127 -24.18 5.17 -5.15
N LYS A 128 -25.40 5.67 -4.95
CA LYS A 128 -26.18 5.52 -3.71
C LYS A 128 -27.18 4.37 -3.75
N ASP A 129 -27.32 3.69 -4.89
CA ASP A 129 -28.29 2.61 -5.06
C ASP A 129 -27.84 1.32 -4.33
N PRO A 130 -28.52 0.90 -3.25
CA PRO A 130 -28.13 -0.29 -2.49
C PRO A 130 -28.31 -1.60 -3.26
N LYS A 131 -29.03 -1.59 -4.40
CA LYS A 131 -29.19 -2.77 -5.25
C LYS A 131 -27.94 -3.05 -6.09
N ARG A 132 -27.04 -2.08 -6.21
CA ARG A 132 -25.78 -2.21 -6.95
C ARG A 132 -24.67 -2.73 -6.04
N THR A 133 -23.75 -3.46 -6.64
CA THR A 133 -22.54 -3.91 -5.94
C THR A 133 -21.66 -2.71 -5.55
N LEU A 134 -20.83 -2.84 -4.52
CA LEU A 134 -19.90 -1.77 -4.13
C LEU A 134 -18.99 -1.33 -5.27
N LEU A 135 -18.55 -2.28 -6.10
CA LEU A 135 -17.73 -1.98 -7.28
C LEU A 135 -18.47 -1.07 -8.26
N GLN A 136 -19.70 -1.41 -8.63
CA GLN A 136 -20.52 -0.59 -9.53
C GLN A 136 -20.82 0.79 -8.93
N ARG A 137 -21.08 0.85 -7.63
CA ARG A 137 -21.34 2.11 -6.92
C ARG A 137 -20.10 3.01 -6.94
N GLU A 138 -18.93 2.47 -6.62
CA GLU A 138 -17.66 3.20 -6.66
C GLU A 138 -17.34 3.68 -8.08
N GLU A 139 -17.58 2.86 -9.11
CA GLU A 139 -17.40 3.26 -10.51
C GLU A 139 -18.34 4.41 -10.90
N SER A 140 -19.62 4.36 -10.51
CA SER A 140 -20.55 5.47 -10.75
C SER A 140 -20.12 6.73 -9.98
N ALA A 141 -19.66 6.60 -8.73
CA ALA A 141 -19.13 7.72 -7.95
C ALA A 141 -17.88 8.34 -8.59
N LEU A 142 -16.96 7.51 -9.09
CA LEU A 142 -15.76 7.97 -9.78
C LEU A 142 -16.12 8.79 -11.01
N ARG A 143 -17.06 8.28 -11.81
CA ARG A 143 -17.54 8.95 -13.03
C ARG A 143 -18.25 10.27 -12.70
N ALA A 144 -19.09 10.29 -11.67
CA ALA A 144 -19.74 11.52 -11.19
C ALA A 144 -18.71 12.56 -10.73
N ALA A 145 -17.74 12.15 -9.89
CA ALA A 145 -16.66 12.99 -9.39
C ALA A 145 -15.66 13.42 -10.49
N THR A 146 -15.62 12.71 -11.63
CA THR A 146 -14.84 13.12 -12.81
C THR A 146 -15.58 14.20 -13.60
N LEU A 147 -16.90 14.10 -13.72
CA LEU A 147 -17.74 15.09 -14.40
C LEU A 147 -17.91 16.40 -13.59
N ALA A 148 -17.92 16.31 -12.25
CA ALA A 148 -18.05 17.45 -11.35
C ALA A 148 -16.93 17.42 -10.28
N PRO A 149 -15.68 17.75 -10.66
CA PRO A 149 -14.52 17.64 -9.77
C PRO A 149 -14.57 18.58 -8.55
N GLU A 150 -15.30 19.69 -8.64
CA GLU A 150 -15.45 20.67 -7.56
C GLU A 150 -16.50 20.29 -6.51
N ASP A 151 -17.33 19.27 -6.78
CA ASP A 151 -18.37 18.83 -5.84
C ASP A 151 -17.75 17.99 -4.71
N ALA A 152 -17.57 18.61 -3.54
CA ALA A 152 -17.01 17.95 -2.35
C ALA A 152 -17.85 16.75 -1.87
N GLY A 153 -19.17 16.76 -2.11
CA GLY A 153 -20.05 15.65 -1.76
C GLY A 153 -19.76 14.41 -2.60
N LEU A 154 -19.54 14.58 -3.90
CA LEU A 154 -19.14 13.49 -4.80
C LEU A 154 -17.75 12.96 -4.49
N GLN A 155 -16.79 13.85 -4.17
CA GLN A 155 -15.45 13.43 -3.74
C GLN A 155 -15.50 12.58 -2.46
N LYS A 156 -16.31 12.99 -1.48
CA LYS A 156 -16.51 12.25 -0.23
C LYS A 156 -17.17 10.90 -0.45
N GLU A 157 -18.20 10.83 -1.30
CA GLU A 157 -18.89 9.58 -1.65
C GLU A 157 -17.93 8.60 -2.34
N LEU A 158 -17.12 9.07 -3.30
CA LEU A 158 -16.09 8.26 -3.96
C LEU A 158 -15.07 7.70 -2.96
N ALA A 159 -14.55 8.53 -2.07
CA ALA A 159 -13.60 8.09 -1.05
C ALA A 159 -14.22 7.03 -0.12
N THR A 160 -15.47 7.25 0.30
CA THR A 160 -16.20 6.32 1.18
C THR A 160 -16.34 4.95 0.50
N LEU A 161 -16.86 4.93 -0.73
CA LEU A 161 -17.05 3.70 -1.49
C LEU A 161 -15.73 2.98 -1.79
N PHE A 162 -14.66 3.74 -2.09
CA PHE A 162 -13.32 3.18 -2.25
C PHE A 162 -12.90 2.41 -1.00
N PHE A 163 -12.93 3.02 0.18
CA PHE A 163 -12.52 2.34 1.41
C PHE A 163 -13.46 1.19 1.79
N GLU A 164 -14.77 1.33 1.59
CA GLU A 164 -15.74 0.25 1.81
C GLU A 164 -15.43 -0.98 0.94
N ARG A 165 -15.22 -0.79 -0.37
CA ARG A 165 -14.89 -1.88 -1.30
C ARG A 165 -13.57 -2.55 -0.90
N ASN A 166 -12.55 -1.76 -0.57
CA ASN A 166 -11.23 -2.28 -0.19
C ASN A 166 -11.29 -3.06 1.15
N LEU A 167 -12.07 -2.59 2.13
CA LEU A 167 -12.30 -3.28 3.39
C LEU A 167 -13.09 -4.57 3.20
N GLU A 168 -14.07 -4.58 2.30
CA GLU A 168 -14.80 -5.79 1.92
C GLU A 168 -13.91 -6.81 1.20
N ALA A 169 -13.03 -6.35 0.31
CA ALA A 169 -12.09 -7.20 -0.40
C ALA A 169 -11.16 -7.96 0.58
N VAL A 170 -10.56 -7.26 1.54
CA VAL A 170 -9.68 -7.90 2.55
C VAL A 170 -10.46 -8.77 3.55
N ALA A 171 -11.72 -8.42 3.85
CA ALA A 171 -12.58 -9.27 4.68
C ALA A 171 -12.86 -10.64 4.01
N ARG A 172 -13.02 -10.65 2.69
CA ARG A 172 -13.31 -11.85 1.88
C ARG A 172 -12.04 -12.58 1.39
N LEU A 173 -10.86 -12.04 1.67
CA LEU A 173 -9.59 -12.56 1.20
C LEU A 173 -9.28 -13.93 1.82
N LYS A 174 -9.22 -14.97 0.98
CA LYS A 174 -8.89 -16.34 1.38
C LYS A 174 -7.41 -16.69 1.19
N LYS A 175 -6.79 -16.15 0.13
CA LYS A 175 -5.40 -16.39 -0.25
C LYS A 175 -4.69 -15.05 -0.41
N PRO A 176 -3.98 -14.58 0.62
CA PRO A 176 -3.17 -13.36 0.52
C PRO A 176 -2.11 -13.48 -0.58
N SER A 177 -1.90 -12.40 -1.35
CA SER A 177 -0.77 -12.29 -2.29
C SER A 177 0.52 -11.90 -1.59
N LEU A 178 0.42 -11.34 -0.38
CA LEU A 178 1.52 -10.90 0.46
C LEU A 178 1.27 -11.35 1.91
N ARG A 179 2.36 -11.52 2.68
CA ARG A 179 2.34 -11.73 4.12
C ARG A 179 3.48 -10.96 4.76
N ARG A 180 3.20 -9.70 5.13
CA ARG A 180 4.22 -8.79 5.66
C ARG A 180 3.83 -8.36 7.08
N PRO A 181 4.43 -8.93 8.12
CA PRO A 181 4.14 -8.55 9.50
C PRO A 181 4.73 -7.18 9.82
N PHE A 182 4.02 -6.42 10.65
CA PHE A 182 4.49 -5.15 11.19
C PHE A 182 4.13 -5.03 12.67
N GLU A 183 4.92 -4.23 13.39
CA GLU A 183 4.75 -3.99 14.82
C GLU A 183 5.29 -2.61 15.18
N PHE A 184 4.46 -1.80 15.86
CA PHE A 184 4.84 -0.48 16.32
C PHE A 184 3.96 -0.02 17.49
N ASP A 185 4.45 0.98 18.20
CA ASP A 185 3.73 1.65 19.28
C ASP A 185 3.14 2.98 18.79
N CYS A 186 1.98 3.35 19.33
CA CYS A 186 1.25 4.56 18.99
C CYS A 186 0.92 5.35 20.24
N THR A 187 1.05 6.67 20.16
CA THR A 187 0.68 7.61 21.25
C THR A 187 -0.75 8.13 21.13
N VAL A 188 -1.55 7.56 20.23
CA VAL A 188 -2.94 7.96 19.96
C VAL A 188 -3.87 6.78 20.08
N ASN A 189 -4.96 6.94 20.85
CA ASN A 189 -6.00 5.93 21.02
C ASN A 189 -7.07 5.99 19.90
N ASP A 190 -6.63 6.06 18.64
CA ASP A 190 -7.48 5.99 17.46
C ASP A 190 -6.79 5.12 16.41
N PRO A 191 -7.35 3.94 16.04
CA PRO A 191 -6.70 2.99 15.15
C PRO A 191 -6.30 3.55 13.79
N ALA A 192 -7.19 4.32 13.15
CA ALA A 192 -6.95 4.86 11.82
C ALA A 192 -5.87 5.95 11.85
N ARG A 193 -5.92 6.87 12.82
CA ARG A 193 -4.91 7.91 13.03
C ARG A 193 -3.56 7.32 13.41
N CYS A 194 -3.55 6.28 14.25
CA CYS A 194 -2.35 5.53 14.62
C CYS A 194 -1.68 4.92 13.38
N LEU A 195 -2.42 4.11 12.62
CA LEU A 195 -1.94 3.49 11.38
C LEU A 195 -1.47 4.53 10.35
N ARG A 196 -2.24 5.62 10.16
CA ARG A 196 -1.85 6.72 9.25
C ARG A 196 -0.56 7.38 9.71
N GLY A 197 -0.44 7.70 10.99
CA GLY A 197 0.73 8.37 11.55
C GLY A 197 1.98 7.53 11.35
N THR A 198 1.96 6.28 11.85
CA THR A 198 3.14 5.41 11.82
C THR A 198 3.52 4.96 10.41
N SER A 199 2.54 4.78 9.52
CA SER A 199 2.83 4.45 8.12
C SER A 199 3.40 5.61 7.31
N ALA A 200 3.14 6.86 7.70
CA ALA A 200 3.73 8.04 7.05
C ALA A 200 5.09 8.42 7.65
N LEU A 201 5.50 7.83 8.78
CA LEU A 201 6.77 8.16 9.41
C LEU A 201 7.95 7.78 8.50
N PHE A 202 8.83 8.75 8.29
CA PHE A 202 10.10 8.56 7.57
C PHE A 202 9.87 8.12 6.11
N VAL A 203 8.84 8.64 5.48
CA VAL A 203 8.58 8.50 4.05
C VAL A 203 8.37 9.89 3.47
N ASP A 204 9.22 10.28 2.52
CA ASP A 204 9.09 11.57 1.85
C ASP A 204 8.03 11.54 0.74
N GLY A 205 7.35 12.68 0.54
CA GLY A 205 6.54 12.93 -0.64
C GLY A 205 5.25 12.12 -0.78
N VAL A 206 4.73 11.49 0.28
CA VAL A 206 3.51 10.67 0.23
C VAL A 206 2.32 11.32 0.94
N LYS A 207 1.16 11.35 0.28
CA LYS A 207 -0.13 11.62 0.93
C LYS A 207 -0.66 10.31 1.48
N VAL A 208 -1.17 10.31 2.70
CA VAL A 208 -1.60 9.07 3.37
C VAL A 208 -2.99 9.23 3.96
N ARG A 209 -3.86 8.27 3.66
CA ARG A 209 -5.16 8.12 4.31
C ARG A 209 -5.36 6.67 4.71
N ALA A 210 -5.77 6.45 5.95
CA ALA A 210 -6.09 5.14 6.49
C ALA A 210 -7.53 5.11 6.98
N GLU A 211 -8.20 3.99 6.73
CA GLU A 211 -9.51 3.66 7.29
C GLU A 211 -9.46 2.26 7.91
N THR A 212 -10.23 2.05 8.97
CA THR A 212 -10.28 0.76 9.66
C THR A 212 -11.71 0.30 9.86
N LYS A 213 -11.91 -1.03 9.92
CA LYS A 213 -13.18 -1.65 10.28
C LYS A 213 -12.90 -2.89 11.10
N LYS A 214 -13.21 -2.84 12.39
CA LYS A 214 -12.84 -3.88 13.36
C LYS A 214 -11.33 -4.10 13.34
N ASN A 215 -10.88 -5.31 13.01
CA ASN A 215 -9.48 -5.71 12.91
C ASN A 215 -8.91 -5.59 11.49
N LEU A 216 -9.62 -4.94 10.57
CA LEU A 216 -9.20 -4.74 9.18
C LEU A 216 -8.73 -3.31 8.97
N PHE A 217 -7.71 -3.13 8.13
CA PHE A 217 -7.27 -1.81 7.71
C PHE A 217 -7.13 -1.73 6.19
N VAL A 218 -7.27 -0.51 5.68
CA VAL A 218 -6.85 -0.10 4.34
C VAL A 218 -6.07 1.20 4.49
N ILE A 219 -4.88 1.26 3.91
CA ILE A 219 -4.09 2.49 3.84
C ILE A 219 -3.80 2.81 2.37
N ALA A 220 -4.15 4.01 1.95
CA ALA A 220 -3.88 4.55 0.64
C ALA A 220 -2.70 5.54 0.72
N PHE A 221 -1.70 5.33 -0.12
CA PHE A 221 -0.54 6.20 -0.31
C PHE A 221 -0.60 6.81 -1.71
N GLY A 222 -0.65 8.14 -1.79
CA GLY A 222 -0.55 8.89 -3.05
C GLY A 222 0.85 9.47 -3.21
N ALA A 223 1.55 9.11 -4.27
CA ALA A 223 2.89 9.62 -4.59
C ALA A 223 3.00 9.97 -6.07
N ALA A 224 3.26 11.25 -6.40
CA ALA A 224 3.29 11.76 -7.77
C ALA A 224 2.04 11.35 -8.60
N GLU A 225 2.15 10.30 -9.41
CA GLU A 225 1.09 9.77 -10.27
C GLU A 225 0.63 8.34 -9.88
N THR A 226 1.04 7.87 -8.71
CA THR A 226 0.79 6.51 -8.24
C THR A 226 -0.08 6.49 -6.98
N LEU A 227 -0.95 5.49 -6.92
CA LEU A 227 -1.73 5.12 -5.75
C LEU A 227 -1.30 3.72 -5.34
N THR A 228 -0.72 3.59 -4.15
CA THR A 228 -0.42 2.31 -3.52
C THR A 228 -1.40 2.07 -2.39
N VAL A 229 -2.05 0.91 -2.39
CA VAL A 229 -3.06 0.53 -1.39
C VAL A 229 -2.58 -0.70 -0.65
N TYR A 230 -2.38 -0.55 0.66
CA TYR A 230 -2.14 -1.67 1.56
C TYR A 230 -3.45 -2.09 2.20
N ARG A 231 -3.70 -3.39 2.25
CA ARG A 231 -4.86 -3.97 2.93
C ARG A 231 -4.39 -5.10 3.83
N GLY A 232 -4.95 -5.17 5.02
CA GLY A 232 -4.54 -6.22 5.94
C GLY A 232 -5.37 -6.31 7.21
N ARG A 233 -4.75 -6.96 8.20
CA ARG A 233 -5.34 -7.20 9.52
C ARG A 233 -4.42 -6.70 10.60
N PHE A 234 -4.99 -6.23 11.70
CA PHE A 234 -4.23 -5.73 12.83
C PHE A 234 -4.95 -5.98 14.16
N ARG A 235 -4.18 -5.93 15.24
CA ARG A 235 -4.63 -5.89 16.63
C ARG A 235 -4.22 -4.54 17.21
N PHE A 236 -5.13 -3.93 17.95
CA PHE A 236 -4.95 -2.64 18.59
C PHE A 236 -5.18 -2.84 20.10
N ASP A 237 -4.10 -3.01 20.86
CA ASP A 237 -4.19 -3.27 22.30
C ASP A 237 -4.07 -1.97 23.09
N ASN A 238 -5.23 -1.36 23.37
CA ASN A 238 -5.33 -0.11 24.11
C ASN A 238 -5.74 -0.29 25.57
N LYS A 239 -5.72 -1.52 26.11
CA LYS A 239 -6.21 -1.82 27.46
C LYS A 239 -5.54 -0.99 28.56
N HIS A 240 -4.29 -0.59 28.35
CA HIS A 240 -3.49 0.17 29.32
C HIS A 240 -3.18 1.59 28.85
N PHE A 241 -3.87 2.10 27.82
CA PHE A 241 -3.56 3.39 27.22
C PHE A 241 -3.68 4.54 28.24
N GLU A 242 -4.70 4.54 29.11
CA GLU A 242 -4.88 5.60 30.11
C GLU A 242 -3.66 5.74 31.03
N ARG A 243 -3.00 4.62 31.35
CA ARG A 243 -1.81 4.58 32.21
C ARG A 243 -0.51 4.84 31.46
N THR A 244 -0.37 4.27 30.27
CA THR A 244 0.90 4.22 29.53
C THR A 244 1.03 5.31 28.48
N GLN A 245 -0.09 5.89 28.05
CA GLN A 245 -0.19 6.77 26.88
C GLN A 245 0.35 6.12 25.59
N GLU A 246 0.40 4.79 25.56
CA GLU A 246 0.91 4.00 24.44
C GLU A 246 -0.09 2.88 24.09
N VAL A 247 -0.28 2.67 22.79
CA VAL A 247 -1.02 1.54 22.23
C VAL A 247 -0.05 0.70 21.43
N HIS A 248 0.01 -0.58 21.75
CA HIS A 248 0.79 -1.52 20.99
C HIS A 248 -0.03 -2.07 19.82
N VAL A 249 0.53 -1.99 18.61
CA VAL A 249 -0.12 -2.43 17.38
C VAL A 249 0.71 -3.49 16.69
N GLN A 250 0.08 -4.62 16.40
CA GLN A 250 0.64 -5.71 15.61
C GLN A 250 -0.28 -6.04 14.47
N GLY A 251 0.26 -6.26 13.27
CA GLY A 251 -0.55 -6.60 12.13
C GLY A 251 0.22 -7.23 10.99
N GLU A 252 -0.48 -7.47 9.90
CA GLU A 252 0.04 -8.07 8.69
C GLU A 252 -0.61 -7.40 7.47
N VAL A 253 0.21 -6.94 6.53
CA VAL A 253 -0.25 -6.56 5.19
C VAL A 253 -0.44 -7.83 4.37
N LEU A 254 -1.65 -7.99 3.83
CA LEU A 254 -2.07 -9.19 3.11
C LEU A 254 -2.14 -8.99 1.59
N GLU A 255 -2.35 -7.75 1.17
CA GLU A 255 -2.28 -7.33 -0.22
C GLU A 255 -1.66 -5.93 -0.31
N GLU A 256 -0.87 -5.76 -1.36
CA GLU A 256 -0.33 -4.48 -1.81
C GLU A 256 -0.70 -4.34 -3.29
N VAL A 257 -1.39 -3.25 -3.64
CA VAL A 257 -1.80 -2.98 -5.02
C VAL A 257 -1.37 -1.57 -5.38
N THR A 258 -0.58 -1.44 -6.46
CA THR A 258 -0.14 -0.15 -6.99
C THR A 258 -0.76 0.08 -8.36
N SER A 259 -1.32 1.25 -8.57
CA SER A 259 -1.92 1.68 -9.84
C SER A 259 -1.64 3.15 -10.12
N ALA A 260 -1.89 3.60 -11.34
CA ALA A 260 -1.93 5.04 -11.64
C ALA A 260 -3.08 5.70 -10.86
N ILE A 261 -2.84 6.90 -10.33
CA ILE A 261 -3.86 7.69 -9.65
C ILE A 261 -4.49 8.69 -10.63
N THR A 262 -5.81 8.80 -10.62
CA THR A 262 -6.52 9.84 -11.38
C THR A 262 -6.66 11.10 -10.52
N HIS A 263 -6.79 12.27 -11.15
CA HIS A 263 -7.03 13.52 -10.42
C HIS A 263 -8.26 13.43 -9.49
N SER A 264 -9.34 12.78 -9.94
CA SER A 264 -10.55 12.58 -9.11
C SER A 264 -10.30 11.66 -7.92
N LEU A 265 -9.56 10.56 -8.09
CA LEU A 265 -9.19 9.71 -6.95
C LEU A 265 -8.24 10.42 -6.00
N ASP A 266 -7.27 11.17 -6.53
CA ASP A 266 -6.33 11.95 -5.74
C ASP A 266 -7.05 12.96 -4.83
N ARG A 267 -7.97 13.72 -5.42
CA ARG A 267 -8.79 14.69 -4.71
C ARG A 267 -9.69 14.00 -3.68
N ALA A 268 -10.40 12.95 -4.06
CA ALA A 268 -11.29 12.22 -3.14
C ALA A 268 -10.55 11.64 -1.93
N LEU A 269 -9.39 11.03 -2.15
CA LEU A 269 -8.67 10.35 -1.09
C LEU A 269 -7.88 11.31 -0.20
N PHE A 270 -7.40 12.43 -0.74
CA PHE A 270 -6.36 13.24 -0.09
C PHE A 270 -6.69 14.72 0.10
N SER A 271 -7.86 15.23 -0.33
CA SER A 271 -8.20 16.67 -0.17
C SER A 271 -8.21 17.15 1.28
N GLU A 272 -8.54 16.27 2.22
CA GLU A 272 -8.56 16.58 3.67
C GLU A 272 -7.24 16.24 4.37
N THR A 273 -6.25 15.71 3.63
CA THR A 273 -4.95 15.36 4.20
C THR A 273 -4.00 16.54 4.10
N ALA A 274 -3.29 16.86 5.19
CA ALA A 274 -2.22 17.84 5.14
C ALA A 274 -1.19 17.39 4.10
N MET A 275 -0.69 18.33 3.27
CA MET A 275 0.40 18.03 2.35
C MET A 275 1.59 17.49 3.15
N PRO A 276 2.23 16.40 2.72
CA PRO A 276 3.41 15.89 3.42
C PRO A 276 4.47 17.00 3.45
N SER A 277 4.99 17.30 4.63
CA SER A 277 6.17 18.14 4.74
C SER A 277 7.30 17.46 3.98
N LYS A 278 7.84 18.09 2.93
CA LYS A 278 9.05 17.59 2.29
C LYS A 278 10.17 17.62 3.30
N ASN A 279 10.70 16.45 3.62
CA ASN A 279 11.89 16.34 4.43
C ASN A 279 12.94 15.64 3.58
N GLU A 280 13.89 16.41 3.04
CA GLU A 280 14.95 15.90 2.15
C GLU A 280 15.82 14.82 2.81
N LEU A 281 15.74 14.70 4.14
CA LEU A 281 16.44 13.67 4.91
C LEU A 281 15.66 12.35 5.01
N TRP A 282 14.39 12.30 4.61
CA TRP A 282 13.59 11.08 4.66
C TRP A 282 13.74 10.28 3.37
N PRO A 283 13.80 8.94 3.46
CA PRO A 283 13.90 8.12 2.27
C PRO A 283 12.62 8.23 1.42
N ALA A 284 12.81 8.19 0.10
CA ALA A 284 11.71 8.09 -0.85
C ALA A 284 10.87 6.83 -0.59
N PHE A 285 9.59 6.89 -0.93
CA PHE A 285 8.69 5.73 -0.86
C PHE A 285 9.26 4.54 -1.65
N GLY A 286 9.28 3.36 -1.03
CA GLY A 286 9.86 2.14 -1.61
C GLY A 286 11.37 1.95 -1.35
N ARG A 287 12.10 2.96 -0.85
CA ARG A 287 13.51 2.77 -0.43
C ARG A 287 13.58 1.92 0.84
N TYR A 288 14.61 1.08 0.93
CA TYR A 288 14.88 0.13 2.03
C TYR A 288 13.86 -1.01 2.18
N VAL A 289 12.94 -1.17 1.23
CA VAL A 289 12.08 -2.36 1.19
C VAL A 289 12.97 -3.57 0.89
N LEU A 290 12.99 -4.53 1.80
CA LEU A 290 13.84 -5.71 1.66
C LEU A 290 13.34 -6.62 0.54
N SER A 291 14.26 -7.33 -0.12
CA SER A 291 13.90 -8.45 -1.00
C SER A 291 13.17 -9.54 -0.20
N GLU A 292 12.36 -10.36 -0.88
CA GLU A 292 11.60 -11.44 -0.23
C GLU A 292 12.50 -12.37 0.60
N ALA A 293 13.66 -12.75 0.05
CA ALA A 293 14.65 -13.57 0.74
C ALA A 293 15.23 -12.90 2.00
N ALA A 294 15.57 -11.61 1.92
CA ALA A 294 16.09 -10.87 3.06
C ALA A 294 15.00 -10.65 4.12
N ALA A 295 13.78 -10.32 3.72
CA ALA A 295 12.63 -10.17 4.61
C ALA A 295 12.32 -11.48 5.35
N GLN A 296 12.34 -12.62 4.65
CA GLN A 296 12.14 -13.94 5.24
C GLN A 296 13.25 -14.28 6.24
N GLY A 297 14.51 -14.03 5.89
CA GLY A 297 15.64 -14.25 6.80
C GLY A 297 15.53 -13.44 8.09
N VAL A 298 15.07 -12.19 8.01
CA VAL A 298 14.87 -11.32 9.18
C VAL A 298 13.58 -11.64 9.94
N ALA A 299 12.57 -12.24 9.30
CA ALA A 299 11.29 -12.60 9.94
C ALA A 299 11.43 -13.73 10.96
N GLU A 300 12.40 -14.64 10.79
CA GLU A 300 12.67 -15.74 11.74
C GLU A 300 13.26 -15.27 13.07
N ILE A 301 13.69 -14.02 13.15
CA ILE A 301 14.47 -13.50 14.26
C ILE A 301 13.56 -12.67 15.18
N SER A 302 13.66 -12.87 16.49
CA SER A 302 12.81 -12.16 17.48
C SER A 302 12.89 -10.63 17.32
N SER A 303 11.81 -9.89 17.59
CA SER A 303 11.84 -8.42 17.45
C SER A 303 12.66 -7.70 18.53
N GLU A 304 13.12 -8.43 19.55
CA GLU A 304 13.90 -7.92 20.67
C GLU A 304 14.95 -8.93 21.15
N TRP A 305 16.18 -8.48 21.35
CA TRP A 305 17.28 -9.26 21.94
C TRP A 305 18.12 -8.42 22.91
N ALA A 306 18.77 -9.10 23.86
CA ALA A 306 19.84 -8.51 24.65
C ALA A 306 21.09 -8.31 23.77
N LEU A 307 21.62 -7.08 23.73
CA LEU A 307 22.84 -6.75 23.02
C LEU A 307 24.04 -6.93 23.95
N LEU A 308 24.79 -8.00 23.71
CA LEU A 308 26.07 -8.26 24.38
C LEU A 308 27.20 -7.86 23.44
N SER A 309 27.61 -6.59 23.49
CA SER A 309 28.95 -6.24 22.99
C SER A 309 29.93 -6.44 24.14
N LEU A 310 31.08 -7.03 23.83
CA LEU A 310 32.24 -7.15 24.70
C LEU A 310 33.27 -6.15 24.22
N GLU A 311 33.08 -4.87 24.55
CA GLU A 311 34.13 -3.88 24.30
C GLU A 311 35.15 -3.92 25.42
N SER A 312 36.41 -3.78 25.03
CA SER A 312 37.54 -3.91 25.91
C SER A 312 38.70 -3.08 25.39
N GLU A 313 38.81 -1.85 25.88
CA GLU A 313 40.00 -1.02 25.64
C GLU A 313 41.22 -1.52 26.43
N ASP A 314 41.00 -2.33 27.47
CA ASP A 314 41.97 -2.79 28.47
C ASP A 314 42.16 -4.32 28.53
N GLY A 315 41.55 -5.08 27.62
CA GLY A 315 41.52 -6.54 27.66
C GLY A 315 40.47 -7.17 28.60
N VAL A 316 39.72 -6.38 29.39
CA VAL A 316 38.54 -6.83 30.15
C VAL A 316 37.25 -6.74 29.31
N PRO A 317 36.56 -7.85 29.02
CA PRO A 317 35.28 -7.81 28.31
C PRO A 317 34.20 -7.13 29.14
N ARG A 318 33.60 -6.03 28.66
CA ARG A 318 32.49 -5.33 29.33
C ARG A 318 31.20 -5.52 28.56
N VAL A 319 30.16 -5.98 29.25
CA VAL A 319 28.80 -6.07 28.69
C VAL A 319 28.20 -4.68 28.66
N ARG A 320 27.60 -4.26 27.53
CA ARG A 320 26.81 -3.03 27.49
C ARG A 320 25.56 -3.22 28.37
N TRP A 321 25.61 -2.69 29.58
CA TRP A 321 24.56 -2.83 30.60
C TRP A 321 23.83 -1.51 30.83
N ASN A 322 22.50 -1.56 30.88
CA ASN A 322 21.67 -0.43 31.28
C ASN A 322 21.56 -0.40 32.81
N ALA A 323 22.36 0.47 33.44
CA ALA A 323 22.45 0.58 34.89
C ALA A 323 21.14 1.03 35.56
N CYS A 324 20.31 1.83 34.87
CA CYS A 324 19.03 2.29 35.38
C CYS A 324 17.97 1.18 35.31
N LEU A 325 17.88 0.44 34.20
CA LEU A 325 16.91 -0.64 34.01
C LEU A 325 17.35 -2.01 34.55
N LYS A 326 18.58 -2.10 35.09
CA LYS A 326 19.19 -3.34 35.61
C LYS A 326 19.10 -4.52 34.64
N ARG A 327 19.35 -4.26 33.35
CA ARG A 327 19.37 -5.27 32.27
C ARG A 327 20.39 -4.89 31.19
N PRO A 328 20.81 -5.81 30.30
CA PRO A 328 21.56 -5.44 29.10
C PRO A 328 20.77 -4.46 28.23
N TYR A 329 21.49 -3.65 27.44
CA TYR A 329 20.84 -2.88 26.36
C TYR A 329 20.17 -3.83 25.37
N LYS A 330 19.13 -3.35 24.70
CA LYS A 330 18.41 -4.10 23.67
C LYS A 330 18.84 -3.72 22.28
N LEU A 331 18.82 -4.72 21.40
CA LEU A 331 18.67 -4.54 19.97
C LEU A 331 17.22 -4.87 19.61
N LEU A 332 16.56 -3.94 18.95
CA LEU A 332 15.17 -4.03 18.55
C LEU A 332 15.09 -4.07 17.02
N LEU A 333 14.43 -5.07 16.47
CA LEU A 333 14.03 -5.08 15.07
C LEU A 333 12.59 -4.60 14.96
N ARG A 334 12.40 -3.41 14.41
CA ARG A 334 11.09 -2.81 14.17
C ARG A 334 10.73 -2.94 12.70
N ARG A 335 9.69 -3.72 12.42
CA ARG A 335 9.20 -3.97 11.06
C ARG A 335 8.04 -3.03 10.80
N ASP A 336 8.14 -2.25 9.74
CA ASP A 336 7.06 -1.35 9.36
C ASP A 336 6.16 -1.94 8.28
N ILE A 337 5.10 -1.19 7.97
CA ILE A 337 4.09 -1.62 7.00
C ILE A 337 4.61 -1.67 5.55
N HIS A 338 5.70 -0.96 5.25
CA HIS A 338 6.32 -0.93 3.92
C HIS A 338 7.23 -2.12 3.66
N GLY A 339 7.54 -2.90 4.69
CA GLY A 339 8.46 -4.04 4.58
C GLY A 339 9.91 -3.62 4.79
N ARG A 340 10.11 -2.45 5.42
CA ARG A 340 11.41 -2.00 5.89
C ARG A 340 11.63 -2.54 7.29
N VAL A 341 12.90 -2.67 7.66
CA VAL A 341 13.30 -3.04 9.01
C VAL A 341 14.21 -1.95 9.56
N LEU A 342 13.82 -1.42 10.70
CA LEU A 342 14.62 -0.49 11.48
C LEU A 342 15.28 -1.26 12.63
N VAL A 343 16.60 -1.25 12.66
CA VAL A 343 17.39 -1.70 13.81
C VAL A 343 17.48 -0.54 14.78
N VAL A 344 17.03 -0.74 16.01
CA VAL A 344 17.21 0.23 17.10
C VAL A 344 18.13 -0.37 18.15
N ILE A 345 19.22 0.32 18.44
CA ILE A 345 20.22 -0.09 19.43
C ILE A 345 20.12 0.88 20.61
N GLU A 346 19.83 0.35 21.80
CA GLU A 346 19.86 1.16 23.02
C GLU A 346 21.32 1.47 23.43
N GLY A 347 21.55 2.69 23.89
CA GLY A 347 22.83 3.20 24.37
C GLY A 347 22.75 3.84 25.76
N PRO A 348 23.91 4.23 26.32
CA PRO A 348 23.98 4.87 27.63
C PRO A 348 23.17 6.18 27.70
N GLY A 349 22.61 6.46 28.88
CA GLY A 349 21.76 7.63 29.11
C GLY A 349 20.41 7.63 28.38
N GLY A 350 19.94 6.47 27.89
CA GLY A 350 18.67 6.36 27.17
C GLY A 350 18.74 6.72 25.68
N GLY A 351 19.95 6.92 25.14
CA GLY A 351 20.15 7.14 23.70
C GLY A 351 19.67 5.95 22.86
N LEU A 352 19.09 6.25 21.69
CA LEU A 352 18.64 5.24 20.74
C LEU A 352 19.30 5.50 19.38
N GLU A 353 20.18 4.60 18.95
CA GLU A 353 20.72 4.61 17.60
C GLU A 353 19.76 3.85 16.68
N ARG A 354 19.52 4.39 15.47
CA ARG A 354 18.55 3.86 14.51
C ARG A 354 19.20 3.67 13.16
N TYR A 355 19.03 2.49 12.59
CA TYR A 355 19.61 2.13 11.30
C TYR A 355 18.58 1.40 10.43
N TRP A 356 18.55 1.72 9.14
CA TRP A 356 17.77 0.97 8.16
C TRP A 356 18.54 -0.27 7.73
N VAL A 357 17.87 -1.42 7.68
CA VAL A 357 18.43 -2.63 7.05
C VAL A 357 18.30 -2.48 5.55
N THR A 358 19.41 -2.61 4.82
CA THR A 358 19.45 -2.57 3.35
C THR A 358 19.68 -3.95 2.74
N ALA A 359 20.33 -4.85 3.48
CA ALA A 359 20.46 -6.26 3.14
C ALA A 359 20.58 -7.11 4.41
N ALA A 360 20.15 -8.36 4.33
CA ALA A 360 20.30 -9.33 5.41
C ALA A 360 20.62 -10.71 4.84
N SER A 361 21.55 -11.41 5.47
CA SER A 361 21.87 -12.81 5.16
C SER A 361 22.16 -13.60 6.43
N LYS A 362 21.78 -14.87 6.42
CA LYS A 362 22.09 -15.81 7.50
C LYS A 362 23.40 -16.52 7.19
N SER A 363 24.31 -16.53 8.15
CA SER A 363 25.49 -17.38 8.19
C SER A 363 25.24 -18.55 9.15
N GLU A 364 26.13 -19.53 9.20
CA GLU A 364 25.98 -20.75 10.01
C GLU A 364 25.59 -20.44 11.48
N ASN A 365 26.21 -19.42 12.09
CA ASN A 365 25.98 -19.03 13.50
C ASN A 365 25.71 -17.53 13.71
N GLY A 366 25.29 -16.81 12.66
CA GLY A 366 25.16 -15.36 12.73
C GLY A 366 24.25 -14.75 11.69
N LEU A 367 23.79 -13.55 11.96
CA LEU A 367 23.03 -12.68 11.07
C LEU A 367 23.94 -11.57 10.59
N ASP A 368 24.20 -11.53 9.29
CA ASP A 368 24.91 -10.44 8.65
C ASP A 368 23.88 -9.42 8.17
N LEU A 369 23.92 -8.22 8.74
CA LEU A 369 23.09 -7.09 8.31
C LEU A 369 23.98 -6.06 7.63
N THR A 370 23.54 -5.59 6.46
CA THR A 370 24.01 -4.30 5.94
C THR A 370 23.04 -3.26 6.46
N ILE A 371 23.56 -2.32 7.24
CA ILE A 371 22.78 -1.27 7.87
C ILE A 371 23.26 0.09 7.40
N GLU A 372 22.32 1.00 7.21
CA GLU A 372 22.58 2.39 6.84
C GLU A 372 22.03 3.28 7.95
N ASP A 373 22.73 4.36 8.29
CA ASP A 373 22.24 5.30 9.28
C ASP A 373 20.84 5.82 8.91
N PHE A 374 20.12 6.31 9.92
CA PHE A 374 18.74 6.74 9.78
C PHE A 374 18.48 7.72 8.63
N TYR A 375 19.50 8.52 8.28
CA TYR A 375 19.46 9.58 7.27
C TYR A 375 20.05 9.15 5.92
N GLY A 376 20.48 7.89 5.78
CA GLY A 376 21.04 7.38 4.54
C GLY A 376 22.42 7.92 4.18
N ARG A 377 23.25 8.28 5.17
CA ARG A 377 24.57 8.87 4.89
C ARG A 377 25.69 7.85 4.95
N HIS A 378 25.64 6.92 5.92
CA HIS A 378 26.72 5.98 6.18
C HIS A 378 26.19 4.55 6.24
N ALA A 379 26.72 3.69 5.37
CA ALA A 379 26.42 2.26 5.36
C ALA A 379 27.58 1.47 5.96
N ARG A 380 27.26 0.43 6.73
CA ARG A 380 28.24 -0.54 7.24
C ARG A 380 27.63 -1.94 7.28
N GLN A 381 28.49 -2.95 7.20
CA GLN A 381 28.10 -4.32 7.46
C GLN A 381 28.36 -4.66 8.93
N GLU A 382 27.40 -5.28 9.57
CA GLU A 382 27.46 -5.68 10.97
C GLU A 382 27.01 -7.13 11.13
N ARG A 383 27.84 -7.94 11.79
CA ARG A 383 27.58 -9.36 12.04
C ARG A 383 27.11 -9.54 13.48
N PHE A 384 25.89 -10.02 13.64
CA PHE A 384 25.31 -10.37 14.93
C PHE A 384 25.39 -11.87 15.13
N LYS A 385 26.06 -12.33 16.19
CA LYS A 385 25.99 -13.75 16.57
C LYS A 385 24.56 -14.06 17.03
N LEU A 386 23.92 -15.07 16.45
CA LEU A 386 22.59 -15.50 16.88
C LEU A 386 22.72 -16.34 18.16
N PRO A 387 21.83 -16.17 19.16
CA PRO A 387 21.94 -16.93 20.41
C PRO A 387 21.71 -18.42 20.19
N GLU A 388 22.62 -19.26 20.69
CA GLU A 388 22.40 -20.69 20.86
C GLU A 388 21.59 -20.96 22.14
N PRO A 389 20.36 -21.53 22.04
CA PRO A 389 19.40 -21.59 23.15
C PRO A 389 19.90 -22.19 24.47
N GLY A 390 20.93 -23.05 24.44
CA GLY A 390 21.48 -23.70 25.64
C GLY A 390 22.73 -23.02 26.22
N ALA A 391 23.74 -22.78 25.39
CA ALA A 391 25.04 -22.29 25.84
C ALA A 391 25.02 -20.80 26.18
N ASP A 392 24.30 -19.99 25.39
CA ASP A 392 24.30 -18.54 25.56
C ASP A 392 23.44 -18.08 26.75
N ILE A 393 22.40 -18.83 27.13
CA ILE A 393 21.62 -18.59 28.36
C ILE A 393 22.48 -18.82 29.62
N ALA A 394 23.30 -19.89 29.63
CA ALA A 394 24.21 -20.17 30.73
C ALA A 394 25.32 -19.10 30.84
N PHE A 395 25.85 -18.66 29.70
CA PHE A 395 26.81 -17.55 29.63
C PHE A 395 26.20 -16.23 30.13
N LEU A 396 25.00 -15.89 29.67
CA LEU A 396 24.24 -14.71 30.11
C LEU A 396 23.96 -14.73 31.61
N GLY A 397 23.53 -15.88 32.14
CA GLY A 397 23.32 -16.07 33.57
C GLY A 397 24.60 -15.82 34.37
N LYS A 398 25.74 -16.34 33.90
CA LYS A 398 27.05 -16.11 34.53
C LYS A 398 27.51 -14.66 34.42
N ALA A 399 27.30 -14.00 33.29
CA ALA A 399 27.66 -12.60 33.10
C ALA A 399 26.80 -11.66 33.97
N ALA A 400 25.48 -11.87 33.99
CA ALA A 400 24.55 -11.13 34.84
C ALA A 400 24.83 -11.38 36.33
N TYR A 401 25.15 -12.62 36.72
CA TYR A 401 25.58 -12.96 38.07
C TYR A 401 26.90 -12.25 38.44
N THR A 402 27.89 -12.25 37.55
CA THR A 402 29.18 -11.57 37.80
C THR A 402 29.02 -10.06 37.93
N TYR A 403 28.10 -9.46 37.18
CA TYR A 403 27.76 -8.04 37.29
C TYR A 403 27.00 -7.72 38.59
N ALA A 404 25.98 -8.51 38.93
CA ALA A 404 25.18 -8.32 40.14
C ALA A 404 25.98 -8.52 41.45
N PHE A 405 27.02 -9.36 41.42
CA PHE A 405 27.78 -9.77 42.61
C PHE A 405 29.23 -9.24 42.66
N SER A 406 29.44 -7.98 42.25
CA SER A 406 30.51 -7.14 42.80
C SER A 406 31.96 -7.52 42.43
N LYS A 407 32.29 -7.64 41.13
CA LYS A 407 33.71 -7.67 40.70
C LYS A 407 34.21 -6.47 39.89
N TYR A 408 33.32 -5.64 39.35
CA TYR A 408 33.69 -4.46 38.55
C TYR A 408 32.69 -3.30 38.74
N PRO A 409 32.69 -2.63 39.91
CA PRO A 409 31.73 -1.57 40.25
C PRO A 409 31.78 -0.35 39.30
N ASP A 410 32.88 -0.15 38.58
CA ASP A 410 33.11 1.04 37.73
C ASP A 410 32.61 0.87 36.28
N THR A 411 31.94 -0.23 35.95
CA THR A 411 31.59 -0.59 34.55
C THR A 411 30.14 -0.31 34.17
N GLY A 412 29.29 0.05 35.12
CA GLY A 412 27.98 0.64 34.85
C GLY A 412 28.11 2.15 34.90
N GLY A 413 27.98 2.85 33.76
CA GLY A 413 27.96 4.32 33.76
C GLY A 413 26.95 4.88 34.77
N GLU A 414 27.20 6.09 35.26
CA GLU A 414 26.28 6.77 36.19
C GLU A 414 24.87 6.83 35.58
N CYS A 415 23.84 6.57 36.40
CA CYS A 415 22.45 6.79 35.97
C CYS A 415 22.23 8.30 35.92
N LEU A 416 22.43 8.90 34.74
CA LEU A 416 22.47 10.36 34.55
C LEU A 416 21.09 11.04 34.60
N GLU A 417 19.99 10.29 34.69
CA GLU A 417 18.67 10.83 35.02
C GLU A 417 17.94 9.84 35.91
N GLY A 418 17.16 10.35 36.87
CA GLY A 418 16.43 9.60 37.89
C GLY A 418 15.38 8.63 37.36
N GLY A 419 15.84 7.56 36.71
CA GLY A 419 15.10 6.32 36.55
C GLY A 419 14.88 5.67 37.92
N PRO A 420 13.84 4.83 38.04
CA PRO A 420 13.09 4.57 39.28
C PRO A 420 13.91 4.14 40.49
#